data_AF-A0A523UKH5-F1
#
_entry.id   AF-A0A523UKH5-F1
#
_cell.length_a   1.000
_cell.length_b   1.000
_cell.length_c   1.000
_cell.angle_alpha   90.00
_cell.angle_beta   90.00
_cell.angle_gamma   90.00
#
_symmetry.space_group_name_H-M   'P 1'
#
loop_
_entity.id
_entity.type
_entity.pdbx_description
1 polymer ?
#
loop_
_entity_poly.entity_id
_entity_poly.type
_entity_poly.pdbx_seq_one_letter_code
_entity_poly.pdbx_strand_id
1 'polypeptide(L)'
;MNVWETAILKSINSLGGEAGLQQIYERLAAYIQLTEEDLTETKWGGRPAYQHQVRSHVTNLRQAGALIRISRGRYSLTEKGLRRIAA
;
A
#
# COMPACT_ATOMS: atom_id res chain seq x y z
N MET A 1 -1.66 13.27 -3.80
CA MET A 1 -1.47 11.84 -3.47
C MET A 1 -2.76 11.14 -3.82
N ASN A 2 -2.72 10.01 -4.54
CA ASN A 2 -3.97 9.32 -4.90
C ASN A 2 -4.50 8.48 -3.72
N VAL A 3 -5.74 8.00 -3.84
CA VAL A 3 -6.42 7.25 -2.77
C VAL A 3 -5.67 5.98 -2.35
N TRP A 4 -5.04 5.26 -3.30
CA TRP A 4 -4.27 4.05 -3.03
C TRP A 4 -3.02 4.35 -2.21
N GLU A 5 -2.25 5.36 -2.59
CA GLU A 5 -1.05 5.79 -1.88
C GLU A 5 -1.38 6.18 -0.44
N THR A 6 -2.46 6.95 -0.24
CA THR A 6 -2.94 7.32 1.09
C THR A 6 -3.34 6.10 1.91
N ALA A 7 -4.10 5.16 1.32
CA ALA A 7 -4.55 3.95 2.00
C ALA A 7 -3.37 3.05 2.41
N ILE A 8 -2.36 2.91 1.54
CA ILE A 8 -1.14 2.14 1.83
C ILE A 8 -0.37 2.77 3.00
N LEU A 9 -0.11 4.08 2.95
CA LEU A 9 0.62 4.76 4.02
C LEU A 9 -0.11 4.67 5.36
N LYS A 10 -1.44 4.88 5.37
CA LYS A 10 -2.27 4.72 6.59
C LYS A 10 -2.26 3.28 7.11
N SER A 11 -2.28 2.29 6.23
CA SER A 11 -2.18 0.87 6.61
C SER A 11 -0.85 0.54 7.28
N ILE A 12 0.26 1.02 6.73
CA ILE A 12 1.59 0.81 7.34
C ILE A 12 1.69 1.56 8.68
N ASN A 13 1.16 2.78 8.75
CA ASN A 13 1.19 3.59 9.96
C ASN A 13 0.40 2.94 11.11
N SER A 14 -0.79 2.40 10.83
CA SER A 14 -1.60 1.73 11.86
C SER A 14 -1.02 0.40 12.34
N LEU A 15 -0.07 -0.17 11.60
CA LEU A 15 0.69 -1.38 11.97
C LEU A 15 2.00 -1.06 12.71
N GLY A 16 2.20 0.18 13.16
CA GLY A 16 3.40 0.59 13.90
C GLY A 16 4.54 1.11 13.02
N GLY A 17 4.24 1.50 11.78
CA GLY A 17 5.20 2.15 10.88
C GLY A 17 5.98 1.20 9.98
N GLU A 18 5.84 -0.11 10.15
CA GLU A 18 6.42 -1.15 9.29
C GLU A 18 5.38 -2.22 8.99
N ALA A 19 5.29 -2.66 7.72
CA ALA A 19 4.39 -3.73 7.33
C ALA A 19 4.86 -4.52 6.11
N GLY A 20 4.49 -5.80 6.08
CA GLY A 20 4.54 -6.65 4.90
C GLY A 20 3.36 -6.43 3.96
N LEU A 21 3.51 -6.77 2.67
CA LEU A 21 2.44 -6.66 1.67
C LEU A 21 1.15 -7.35 2.09
N GLN A 22 1.25 -8.54 2.70
CA GLN A 22 0.07 -9.28 3.18
C GLN A 22 -0.71 -8.47 4.23
N GLN A 23 -0.01 -7.88 5.20
CA GLN A 23 -0.63 -7.04 6.23
C GLN A 23 -1.22 -5.75 5.63
N ILE A 24 -0.56 -5.18 4.61
CA ILE A 24 -1.09 -4.03 3.87
C ILE A 24 -2.40 -4.43 3.18
N TYR A 25 -2.46 -5.59 2.50
CA TYR A 25 -3.68 -6.06 1.83
C TYR A 25 -4.84 -6.24 2.80
N GLU A 26 -4.59 -6.85 3.96
CA GLU A 26 -5.59 -7.10 5.00
C GLU A 26 -6.13 -5.81 5.64
N ARG A 27 -5.29 -4.77 5.74
CA ARG A 27 -5.67 -3.48 6.34
C ARG A 27 -6.20 -2.47 5.32
N LEU A 28 -5.95 -2.67 4.03
CA LEU A 28 -6.23 -1.69 3.00
C LEU A 28 -7.71 -1.27 2.98
N ALA A 29 -8.62 -2.23 3.10
CA ALA A 29 -10.06 -2.01 3.04
C ALA A 29 -10.61 -1.10 4.17
N ALA A 30 -9.84 -0.86 5.23
CA ALA A 30 -10.19 0.11 6.27
C ALA A 30 -10.01 1.58 5.81
N TYR A 31 -9.27 1.82 4.72
CA TYR A 31 -8.89 3.16 4.26
C TYR A 31 -9.29 3.47 2.81
N ILE A 32 -9.73 2.47 2.06
CA ILE A 32 -10.25 2.61 0.70
C ILE A 32 -11.40 1.63 0.51
N GLN A 33 -12.47 2.08 -0.15
CA GLN A 33 -13.52 1.20 -0.61
C GLN A 33 -13.05 0.48 -1.88
N LEU A 34 -12.92 -0.84 -1.80
CA LEU A 34 -12.61 -1.68 -2.96
C LEU A 34 -13.88 -1.90 -3.77
N THR A 35 -13.78 -1.71 -5.08
CA THR A 35 -14.88 -1.99 -6.03
C THR A 35 -14.90 -3.48 -6.42
N GLU A 36 -15.96 -3.93 -7.11
CA GLU A 36 -16.01 -5.30 -7.64
C GLU A 36 -14.86 -5.57 -8.64
N GLU A 37 -14.47 -4.57 -9.43
CA GLU A 37 -13.34 -4.67 -10.34
C GLU A 37 -12.02 -4.89 -9.59
N ASP A 38 -11.82 -4.18 -8.47
CA ASP A 38 -10.64 -4.32 -7.62
C ASP A 38 -10.51 -5.73 -7.02
N LEU A 39 -11.64 -6.36 -6.70
CA LEU A 39 -11.72 -7.70 -6.14
C LEU A 39 -11.62 -8.80 -7.20
N THR A 40 -11.82 -8.46 -8.47
CA THR A 40 -11.78 -9.41 -9.59
C THR A 40 -10.36 -9.90 -9.84
N GLU A 41 -10.21 -11.22 -10.03
CA GLU A 41 -8.92 -11.80 -10.37
C GLU A 41 -8.45 -11.35 -11.75
N THR A 42 -7.18 -10.96 -11.84
CA THR A 42 -6.59 -10.62 -13.12
C THR A 42 -6.24 -11.88 -13.91
N LYS A 43 -6.51 -11.85 -15.22
CA LYS A 43 -6.23 -12.95 -16.17
C LYS A 43 -4.77 -13.43 -16.22
N TRP A 44 -3.84 -12.71 -15.61
CA TRP A 44 -2.39 -12.94 -15.73
C TRP A 44 -1.70 -13.46 -14.46
N GLY A 45 -2.43 -13.75 -13.38
CA GLY A 45 -1.73 -14.13 -12.15
C GLY A 45 -2.53 -14.65 -10.96
N GLY A 46 -3.83 -14.92 -11.13
CA GLY A 46 -4.68 -15.49 -10.06
C GLY A 46 -4.72 -14.62 -8.80
N ARG A 47 -4.52 -13.30 -8.96
CA ARG A 47 -4.56 -12.33 -7.87
C ARG A 47 -5.60 -11.26 -8.18
N PRO A 48 -6.35 -10.79 -7.17
CA PRO A 48 -7.24 -9.65 -7.32
C PRO A 48 -6.52 -8.41 -7.82
N ALA A 49 -7.19 -7.60 -8.65
CA ALA A 49 -6.65 -6.38 -9.25
C ALA A 49 -6.10 -5.39 -8.19
N TYR A 50 -6.71 -5.29 -7.02
CA TYR A 50 -6.26 -4.40 -5.95
C TYR A 50 -4.83 -4.73 -5.48
N GLN A 51 -4.41 -6.01 -5.50
CA GLN A 51 -3.06 -6.37 -5.10
C GLN A 51 -2.03 -5.87 -6.13
N HIS A 52 -2.40 -5.79 -7.40
CA HIS A 52 -1.57 -5.17 -8.44
C HIS A 52 -1.47 -3.66 -8.23
N GLN A 53 -2.59 -3.00 -7.92
CA GLN A 53 -2.61 -1.57 -7.59
C GLN A 53 -1.70 -1.26 -6.39
N VAL A 54 -1.81 -2.02 -5.30
CA VAL A 54 -0.96 -1.84 -4.12
C VAL A 54 0.52 -1.97 -4.47
N ARG A 55 0.93 -2.98 -5.22
CA ARG A 55 2.34 -3.18 -5.57
C ARG A 55 2.88 -2.08 -6.48
N SER A 56 2.05 -1.59 -7.41
CA SER A 56 2.37 -0.44 -8.26
C SER A 56 2.59 0.82 -7.41
N HIS A 57 1.64 1.15 -6.55
CA HIS A 57 1.71 2.35 -5.71
C HIS A 57 2.78 2.27 -4.61
N VAL A 58 3.07 1.09 -4.05
CA VAL A 58 4.22 0.89 -3.15
C VAL A 58 5.53 1.21 -3.89
N THR A 59 5.65 0.86 -5.16
CA THR A 59 6.83 1.19 -5.97
C THR A 59 6.97 2.69 -6.16
N ASN A 60 5.87 3.38 -6.49
CA ASN A 60 5.85 4.84 -6.63
C ASN A 60 6.21 5.53 -5.30
N LEU A 61 5.63 5.08 -4.19
CA LEU A 61 5.92 5.61 -2.84
C LEU A 61 7.39 5.41 -2.46
N ARG A 62 7.98 4.27 -2.82
CA ARG A 62 9.41 4.01 -2.59
C ARG A 62 10.29 4.94 -3.43
N GLN A 63 9.98 5.10 -4.71
CA GLN A 63 10.70 6.03 -5.60
C GLN A 63 10.57 7.49 -5.13
N ALA A 64 9.41 7.86 -4.58
CA ALA A 64 9.18 9.16 -3.99
C ALA A 64 9.85 9.36 -2.61
N GLY A 65 10.47 8.32 -2.04
CA GLY A 65 11.13 8.37 -0.72
C GLY A 65 10.18 8.38 0.47
N ALA A 66 8.90 8.05 0.28
CA ALA A 66 7.90 7.95 1.36
C ALA A 66 7.97 6.60 2.09
N LEU A 67 8.50 5.57 1.42
CA LEU A 67 8.74 4.24 1.97
C LEU A 67 10.17 3.81 1.72
N ILE A 68 10.73 3.07 2.67
CA ILE A 68 11.95 2.29 2.47
C ILE A 68 11.61 0.81 2.49
N ARG A 69 12.32 0.02 1.68
CA ARG A 69 12.17 -1.43 1.66
C ARG A 69 13.13 -2.02 2.70
N ILE A 70 12.58 -2.69 3.70
CA ILE A 70 13.37 -3.36 4.75
C ILE A 70 13.81 -4.75 4.27
N SER A 71 12.90 -5.50 3.66
CA SER A 71 13.19 -6.82 3.08
C SER A 71 12.24 -7.12 1.92
N ARG A 72 12.21 -8.37 1.41
CA ARG A 72 11.32 -8.74 0.31
C ARG A 72 9.85 -8.63 0.74
N GLY A 73 9.13 -7.70 0.13
CA GLY A 73 7.71 -7.47 0.38
C GLY A 73 7.42 -6.79 1.71
N ARG A 74 8.41 -6.19 2.37
CA ARG A 74 8.25 -5.49 3.65
C ARG A 74 8.82 -4.08 3.58
N TYR A 75 8.07 -3.13 4.11
CA TYR A 75 8.31 -1.70 3.93
C TYR A 75 8.10 -0.96 5.25
N SER A 76 8.89 0.09 5.46
CA SER A 76 8.78 0.98 6.60
C SER A 76 8.56 2.42 6.12
N LEU A 77 7.80 3.19 6.90
CA LEU A 77 7.54 4.61 6.67
C LEU A 77 8.80 5.42 6.93
N THR A 78 9.05 6.39 6.05
CA THR A 78 10.01 7.46 6.34
C THR A 78 9.30 8.64 6.99
N GLU A 79 10.06 9.60 7.54
CA GLU A 79 9.50 10.88 7.96
C GLU A 79 8.70 11.58 6.85
N LYS A 80 9.18 11.47 5.60
CA LYS A 80 8.48 12.00 4.42
C LYS A 80 7.15 11.28 4.19
N GLY A 81 7.11 9.97 4.41
CA GLY A 81 5.88 9.18 4.39
C GLY A 81 4.89 9.64 5.45
N LEU A 82 5.36 9.83 6.69
CA LEU A 82 4.53 10.33 7.80
C LEU A 82 3.95 11.72 7.51
N ARG A 83 4.77 12.66 7.01
CA ARG A 83 4.30 14.01 6.62
C ARG A 83 3.23 13.97 5.54
N ARG A 84 3.28 13.01 4.62
CA ARG A 84 2.25 12.85 3.58
C ARG A 84 0.92 12.35 4.11
N ILE A 85 0.90 11.63 5.24
CA ILE A 85 -0.36 11.19 5.88
C ILE A 85 -1.07 12.37 6.55
N ALA A 86 -0.31 13.33 7.07
CA ALA A 86 -0.82 14.48 7.82
C ALA A 86 -1.19 15.70 6.94
N ALA A 87 -0.84 15.68 5.66
CA ALA A 87 -1.14 16.73 4.67
C ALA A 87 -2.44 16.43 3.92
#